data_AF-A0A3N1HUB9-F1
#
_entry.id   AF-A0A3N1HUB9-F1
#
_cell.length_a   1.000
_cell.length_b   1.000
_cell.length_c   1.000
_cell.angle_alpha   90.00
_cell.angle_beta   90.00
_cell.angle_gamma   90.00
#
_symmetry.space_group_name_H-M   'P 1'
#
loop_
_entity.id
_entity.type
_entity.pdbx_description
1 polymer ?
#
loop_
_entity_poly.entity_id
_entity_poly.type
_entity_poly.pdbx_seq_one_letter_code
_entity_poly.pdbx_strand_id
1 'polypeptide(L)'
;MSGGRCGDAAPEGRARSGETDCEEVIDRLYAFLDEELSAEDEVDVPRIQRHLAECAPCLRERDVEVVVREVVRRACAGDHAPQSLRVRIMTSITTTRG
;
A
#
# COMPACT_ATOMS: atom_id res chain seq x y z
N MET A 1 -27.95 34.13 -22.54
CA MET A 1 -27.75 34.70 -21.20
C MET A 1 -27.90 33.55 -20.20
N SER A 2 -26.79 33.20 -19.54
CA SER A 2 -26.65 32.40 -18.31
C SER A 2 -27.30 30.99 -18.31
N GLY A 3 -26.58 29.87 -18.37
CA GLY A 3 -25.29 29.57 -17.74
C GLY A 3 -25.53 29.09 -16.30
N GLY A 4 -25.33 27.79 -16.04
CA GLY A 4 -25.44 27.21 -14.70
C GLY A 4 -24.92 25.78 -14.67
N ARG A 5 -23.59 25.64 -14.63
CA ARG A 5 -22.89 24.37 -14.39
C ARG A 5 -22.96 24.09 -12.89
N CYS A 6 -23.58 23.00 -12.47
CA CYS A 6 -23.34 22.42 -11.15
C CYS A 6 -22.07 21.55 -11.25
N GLY A 7 -20.92 22.23 -11.15
CA GLY A 7 -19.71 21.62 -10.65
C GLY A 7 -19.78 21.74 -9.14
N ASP A 8 -20.15 20.65 -8.47
CA ASP A 8 -20.12 20.60 -7.01
C ASP A 8 -18.81 19.93 -6.61
N ALA A 9 -17.86 20.80 -6.25
CA ALA A 9 -16.61 20.48 -5.62
C ALA A 9 -16.88 19.62 -4.37
N ALA A 10 -16.39 18.38 -4.39
CA ALA A 10 -16.39 17.53 -3.21
C ALA A 10 -15.55 18.20 -2.11
N PRO A 11 -16.04 18.25 -0.86
CA PRO A 11 -15.31 18.91 0.21
C PRO A 11 -14.05 18.11 0.55
N GLU A 12 -12.91 18.79 0.46
CA GLU A 12 -11.58 18.34 0.90
C GLU A 12 -11.59 18.12 2.43
N GLY A 13 -12.08 16.97 2.84
CA GLY A 13 -12.17 16.55 4.24
C GLY A 13 -10.95 15.74 4.66
N ARG A 14 -9.77 16.37 4.69
CA ARG A 14 -8.57 15.73 5.26
C ARG A 14 -8.72 15.72 6.79
N ALA A 15 -9.26 14.62 7.31
CA ALA A 15 -9.49 14.42 8.73
C ALA A 15 -8.16 14.57 9.50
N ARG A 16 -8.02 15.63 10.30
CA ARG A 16 -6.92 15.75 11.26
C ARG A 16 -7.33 15.05 12.54
N SER A 17 -6.90 13.80 12.70
CA SER A 17 -7.06 13.05 13.94
C SER A 17 -5.68 12.67 14.49
N GLY A 18 -5.35 13.23 15.66
CA GLY A 18 -4.40 12.70 16.66
C GLY A 18 -2.99 12.29 16.21
N GLU A 19 -1.98 13.05 16.66
CA GLU A 19 -0.54 12.72 16.77
C GLU A 19 0.22 12.34 15.47
N THR A 20 -0.48 12.09 14.37
CA THR A 20 0.00 11.55 13.08
C THR A 20 -0.76 12.22 11.95
N ASP A 21 -0.08 12.73 10.91
CA ASP A 21 -0.79 13.24 9.73
C ASP A 21 -1.26 12.06 8.86
N CYS A 22 -2.47 12.17 8.29
CA CYS A 22 -3.05 11.07 7.51
C CYS A 22 -2.24 10.72 6.25
N GLU A 23 -1.50 11.67 5.65
CA GLU A 23 -0.61 11.42 4.48
C GLU A 23 0.49 10.49 4.92
N GLU A 24 1.18 10.86 6.00
CA GLU A 24 2.33 10.14 6.52
C GLU A 24 1.96 8.68 6.83
N VAL A 25 0.76 8.45 7.38
CA VAL A 25 0.26 7.09 7.64
C VAL A 25 -0.02 6.32 6.35
N ILE A 26 -0.61 6.98 5.34
CA ILE A 26 -0.93 6.35 4.05
C ILE A 26 0.33 6.05 3.24
N ASP A 27 1.29 6.95 3.20
CA ASP A 27 2.57 6.74 2.50
C ASP A 27 3.33 5.55 3.09
N ARG A 28 3.43 5.48 4.43
CA ARG A 28 4.06 4.34 5.10
C ARG A 28 3.24 3.06 5.01
N LEU A 29 1.92 3.15 4.86
CA LEU A 29 1.07 1.98 4.69
C LEU A 29 1.40 1.24 3.39
N TYR A 30 1.74 1.93 2.31
CA TYR A 30 2.16 1.28 1.06
C TYR A 30 3.45 0.47 1.27
N ALA A 31 4.49 1.07 1.84
CA ALA A 31 5.74 0.39 2.17
C ALA A 31 5.52 -0.80 3.11
N PHE A 32 4.64 -0.65 4.10
CA PHE A 32 4.23 -1.75 5.00
C PHE A 32 3.57 -2.90 4.25
N LEU A 33 2.59 -2.62 3.38
CA LEU A 33 1.89 -3.66 2.64
C LEU A 33 2.80 -4.35 1.61
N ASP A 34 3.80 -3.66 1.07
CA ASP A 34 4.79 -4.21 0.12
C ASP A 34 5.95 -4.96 0.80
N GLU A 35 5.98 -5.03 2.13
CA GLU A 35 7.09 -5.59 2.90
C GLU A 35 8.43 -4.86 2.65
N GLU A 36 8.35 -3.57 2.29
CA GLU A 36 9.48 -2.70 1.96
C GLU A 36 9.87 -1.75 3.10
N LEU A 37 9.44 -2.03 4.34
CA LEU A 37 9.86 -1.23 5.48
C LEU A 37 11.34 -1.41 5.77
N SER A 38 12.04 -0.30 5.97
CA SER A 38 13.38 -0.30 6.51
C SER A 38 13.35 -0.58 8.02
N ALA A 39 14.50 -0.96 8.60
CA ALA A 39 14.62 -1.19 10.04
C ALA A 39 14.29 0.07 10.88
N GLU A 40 14.44 1.26 10.30
CA GLU A 40 14.03 2.54 10.91
C GLU A 40 12.51 2.74 10.83
N ASP A 41 11.86 2.34 9.74
CA ASP A 41 10.40 2.46 9.58
C ASP A 41 9.60 1.42 10.37
N GLU A 42 10.18 0.25 10.70
CA GLU A 42 9.53 -0.77 11.52
C GLU A 42 9.09 -0.24 12.89
N VAL A 43 9.82 0.75 13.43
CA VAL A 43 9.51 1.40 14.71
C VAL A 43 8.17 2.16 14.65
N ASP A 44 7.73 2.59 13.47
CA ASP A 44 6.48 3.34 13.25
C ASP A 44 5.25 2.44 13.05
N VAL A 45 5.42 1.12 12.89
CA VAL A 45 4.32 0.18 12.67
C VAL A 45 3.23 0.26 13.75
N PRO A 46 3.55 0.29 15.06
CA PRO A 46 2.52 0.43 16.11
C PRO A 46 1.74 1.75 16.01
N ARG A 47 2.40 2.83 15.59
CA ARG A 47 1.80 4.16 15.39
C ARG A 47 0.81 4.14 14.22
N ILE A 48 1.17 3.50 13.11
CA ILE A 48 0.30 3.28 11.94
C ILE A 48 -0.93 2.47 12.34
N GLN A 49 -0.74 1.33 13.03
CA GLN A 49 -1.84 0.46 13.44
C GLN A 49 -2.83 1.17 14.36
N ARG A 50 -2.33 1.94 15.33
CA ARG A 50 -3.17 2.77 16.22
C ARG A 50 -3.98 3.79 15.42
N HIS A 51 -3.35 4.50 14.48
CA HIS A 51 -4.06 5.47 13.64
C HIS A 51 -5.17 4.82 12.80
N LEU A 52 -4.91 3.66 12.20
CA LEU A 52 -5.93 2.93 11.42
C LEU A 52 -7.10 2.46 12.29
N ALA A 53 -6.88 2.17 13.57
CA ALA A 53 -7.95 1.80 14.51
C ALA A 53 -8.83 3.00 14.89
N GLU A 54 -8.27 4.22 14.91
CA GLU A 54 -8.95 5.44 15.35
C GLU A 54 -9.47 6.30 14.18
N CYS A 55 -8.96 6.08 12.98
CA CYS A 55 -9.23 6.88 11.78
C CYS A 55 -9.94 6.06 10.70
N ALA A 56 -11.28 6.07 10.73
CA ALA A 56 -12.14 5.42 9.74
C ALA A 56 -11.80 5.72 8.26
N PRO A 57 -11.46 6.96 7.84
CA PRO A 57 -11.11 7.20 6.43
C PRO A 57 -9.80 6.50 6.02
N CYS A 58 -8.77 6.48 6.88
CA CYS A 58 -7.51 5.77 6.58
C CYS A 58 -7.70 4.25 6.60
N LEU A 59 -8.56 3.73 7.49
CA LEU A 59 -8.91 2.30 7.49
C LEU A 59 -9.57 1.89 6.17
N ARG A 60 -10.48 2.73 5.65
CA ARG A 60 -11.14 2.48 4.38
C ARG A 60 -10.15 2.47 3.21
N GLU A 61 -9.16 3.36 3.23
CA GLU A 61 -8.11 3.38 2.20
C GLU A 61 -7.28 2.08 2.23
N ARG A 62 -6.88 1.63 3.43
CA ARG A 62 -6.19 0.36 3.61
C ARG A 62 -7.00 -0.83 3.07
N ASP A 63 -8.31 -0.84 3.32
CA ASP A 63 -9.19 -1.90 2.82
C ASP A 63 -9.23 -1.95 1.30
N VAL A 64 -9.28 -0.80 0.64
CA VAL A 64 -9.22 -0.72 -0.83
C VAL A 64 -7.92 -1.33 -1.32
N GLU A 65 -6.77 -0.97 -0.74
CA GLU A 65 -5.48 -1.47 -1.23
C GLU A 65 -5.28 -2.97 -0.99
N VAL A 66 -5.79 -3.50 0.11
CA VAL A 66 -5.79 -4.95 0.34
C VAL A 66 -6.63 -5.66 -0.73
N VAL A 67 -7.80 -5.12 -1.08
CA VAL A 67 -8.65 -5.69 -2.14
C VAL A 67 -7.98 -5.61 -3.50
N VAL A 68 -7.39 -4.47 -3.85
CA VAL A 68 -6.66 -4.28 -5.13
C VAL A 68 -5.52 -5.28 -5.24
N ARG A 69 -4.68 -5.41 -4.20
CA ARG A 69 -3.56 -6.37 -4.15
C ARG A 69 -4.04 -7.82 -4.35
N GLU A 70 -5.15 -8.19 -3.71
CA GLU A 70 -5.73 -9.52 -3.86
C GLU A 70 -6.27 -9.78 -5.26
N VAL A 71 -6.91 -8.78 -5.89
CA VAL A 71 -7.38 -8.88 -7.29
C VAL A 71 -6.19 -9.06 -8.24
N VAL A 72 -5.15 -8.25 -8.09
CA VAL A 72 -3.92 -8.36 -8.90
C VAL A 72 -3.29 -9.74 -8.74
N ARG A 73 -3.13 -10.20 -7.49
CA ARG A 73 -2.59 -11.53 -7.19
C ARG A 73 -3.38 -12.63 -7.89
N ARG A 74 -4.71 -12.59 -7.84
CA ARG A 74 -5.57 -13.60 -8.51
C ARG A 74 -5.44 -13.55 -10.02
N ALA A 75 -5.43 -12.35 -10.60
CA ALA A 75 -5.32 -12.16 -12.04
C ALA A 75 -3.97 -12.67 -12.57
N CYS A 76 -2.89 -12.48 -11.81
CA CYS A 76 -1.53 -12.84 -12.20
C CYS A 76 -1.04 -14.20 -11.64
N ALA A 77 -1.86 -14.91 -10.85
CA ALA A 77 -1.47 -16.18 -10.20
C ALA A 77 -1.08 -17.29 -11.19
N GLY A 78 -1.59 -17.23 -12.43
CA GLY A 78 -1.31 -18.21 -13.49
C GLY A 78 -0.06 -17.89 -14.33
N ASP A 79 0.49 -16.69 -14.24
CA ASP A 79 1.66 -16.26 -15.01
C ASP A 79 2.96 -16.69 -14.31
N HIS A 80 3.19 -18.00 -14.29
CA HIS A 80 4.41 -18.55 -13.71
C HIS A 80 5.64 -18.22 -14.57
N ALA A 81 6.71 -17.76 -13.92
CA ALA A 81 8.00 -17.59 -14.56
C ALA A 81 8.44 -18.90 -15.25
N PRO A 82 8.98 -18.84 -16.48
CA PRO A 82 9.46 -20.02 -17.19
C PRO A 82 10.46 -20.82 -16.35
N GLN A 83 10.37 -22.15 -16.38
CA GLN A 83 11.26 -23.02 -15.61
C GLN A 83 12.74 -22.74 -15.87
N SER A 84 13.10 -22.42 -17.12
CA SER A 84 14.46 -22.06 -17.53
C SER A 84 14.98 -20.82 -16.78
N LEU A 85 14.13 -19.81 -16.57
CA LEU A 85 14.49 -18.62 -15.81
C LEU A 85 14.67 -18.96 -14.32
N ARG A 86 13.78 -19.78 -13.76
CA ARG A 86 13.86 -20.23 -12.37
C ARG A 86 15.15 -21.00 -12.09
N VAL A 87 15.54 -21.93 -12.97
CA VAL A 87 16.80 -22.67 -12.87
C VAL A 87 17.99 -21.72 -12.90
N ARG A 88 18.03 -20.79 -13.87
CA ARG A 88 19.13 -19.81 -13.97
C ARG A 88 19.29 -18.96 -12.71
N ILE A 89 18.18 -18.43 -12.18
CA ILE A 89 18.19 -17.63 -10.95
C ILE A 89 18.73 -18.43 -9.77
N MET A 90 18.22 -19.66 -9.57
CA MET A 90 18.65 -20.51 -8.46
C MET A 90 20.15 -20.86 -8.57
N THR A 91 20.64 -21.20 -9.76
CA THR A 91 22.07 -21.45 -9.99
C THR A 91 22.90 -20.22 -9.65
N SER A 92 22.52 -19.03 -10.15
CA SER A 92 23.23 -17.79 -9.83
C SER A 92 23.26 -17.51 -8.33
N ILE A 93 22.12 -17.64 -7.62
CA ILE A 93 22.07 -17.43 -6.16
C ILE A 93 23.01 -18.40 -5.42
N THR A 94 23.02 -19.68 -5.82
CA THR A 94 23.91 -20.68 -5.19
C THR A 94 25.40 -20.42 -5.45
N THR A 95 25.75 -19.93 -6.64
CA THR A 95 27.15 -19.64 -6.98
C THR A 95 27.65 -18.35 -6.32
N THR A 96 26.81 -17.34 -6.15
CA THR A 96 27.21 -16.04 -5.57
C THR A 96 27.35 -16.07 -4.03
N ARG A 97 26.77 -17.09 -3.39
CA ARG A 97 26.88 -17.35 -1.94
C ARG A 97 27.99 -18.35 -1.58
N GLY A 98 28.78 -18.81 -2.56
CA GLY A 98 29.92 -19.72 -2.38
C GLY A 98 31.26 -19.00 -2.32
#